data_AF-A0A5N0EJW1-F1
#
_entry.id   AF-A0A5N0EJW1-F1
#
_cell.length_a   1.000
_cell.length_b   1.000
_cell.length_c   1.000
_cell.angle_alpha   90.00
_cell.angle_beta   90.00
_cell.angle_gamma   90.00
#
_symmetry.space_group_name_H-M   'P 1'
#
loop_
_entity.id
_entity.type
_entity.pdbx_description
1 polymer ?
#
loop_
_entity_poly.entity_id
_entity_poly.type
_entity_poly.pdbx_seq_one_letter_code
_entity_poly.pdbx_strand_id
1 'polypeptide(L)'
;MSELFEERGQPSLGRASPDLLAARAVIEQAKGALMLVYGVDAEQAFTMLRRRSQATNVKLRALAAQLIAELPSLDLAPPELRAKVDYLLHIAHQPKPNS
;
A
#
# COMPACT_ATOMS: atom_id res chain seq x y z
N MET A 1 -19.06 48.62 -18.16
CA MET A 1 -18.03 48.05 -17.27
C MET A 1 -18.76 47.52 -16.04
N SER A 2 -19.19 46.26 -16.08
CA SER A 2 -19.70 45.54 -14.91
C SER A 2 -19.27 44.10 -15.13
N GLU A 3 -18.32 43.69 -14.30
CA GLU A 3 -17.62 42.42 -14.34
C GLU A 3 -18.65 41.29 -14.26
N LEU A 4 -18.79 40.57 -15.38
CA LEU A 4 -19.42 39.27 -15.39
C LEU A 4 -18.52 38.40 -14.51
N PHE A 5 -18.97 38.15 -13.28
CA PHE A 5 -18.35 37.19 -12.38
C PHE A 5 -18.32 35.83 -13.10
N GLU A 6 -17.21 35.55 -13.79
CA GLU A 6 -16.74 34.19 -13.94
C GLU A 6 -16.42 33.72 -12.53
N GLU A 7 -17.44 33.18 -11.85
CA GLU A 7 -17.24 32.12 -10.87
C GLU A 7 -16.49 31.01 -11.59
N ARG A 8 -15.17 31.15 -11.63
CA ARG A 8 -14.23 30.06 -11.87
C ARG A 8 -14.57 29.06 -10.79
N GLY A 9 -15.41 28.10 -11.13
CA GLY A 9 -15.70 26.95 -10.30
C GLY A 9 -14.35 26.44 -9.82
N GLN A 10 -14.09 26.65 -8.53
CA GLN A 10 -12.94 26.07 -7.89
C GLN A 10 -12.97 24.59 -8.24
N PRO A 11 -11.90 23.99 -8.80
CA PRO A 11 -11.89 22.56 -8.94
C PRO A 11 -12.05 22.05 -7.52
N SER A 12 -13.22 21.47 -7.23
CA SER A 12 -13.38 20.65 -6.05
C SER A 12 -12.25 19.63 -6.18
N LEU A 13 -11.19 19.80 -5.40
CA LEU A 13 -10.30 18.71 -5.02
C LEU A 13 -11.18 17.82 -4.13
N GLY A 14 -12.19 17.24 -4.76
CA GLY A 14 -13.29 16.54 -4.16
C GLY A 14 -12.68 15.32 -3.54
N ARG A 15 -12.99 15.13 -2.26
CA ARG A 15 -12.73 13.92 -1.49
C ARG A 15 -12.52 12.72 -2.42
N ALA A 16 -11.34 12.10 -2.33
CA ALA A 16 -11.03 10.90 -3.10
C ALA A 16 -12.19 9.92 -3.02
N SER A 17 -12.61 9.36 -4.17
CA SER A 17 -13.71 8.41 -4.19
C SER A 17 -13.35 7.16 -3.38
N PRO A 18 -14.35 6.46 -2.80
CA PRO A 18 -14.12 5.21 -2.06
C PRO A 18 -13.31 4.19 -2.86
N ASP A 19 -13.55 4.10 -4.17
CA ASP A 19 -12.83 3.19 -5.07
C ASP A 19 -11.34 3.54 -5.21
N LEU A 20 -11.00 4.83 -5.27
CA LEU A 20 -9.61 5.27 -5.32
C LEU A 20 -8.89 4.99 -4.00
N LEU A 21 -9.57 5.19 -2.87
CA LEU A 21 -9.05 4.86 -1.55
C LEU A 21 -8.83 3.35 -1.39
N ALA A 22 -9.79 2.52 -1.82
CA ALA A 22 -9.68 1.07 -1.80
C ALA A 22 -8.54 0.57 -2.71
N ALA A 23 -8.41 1.13 -3.91
CA ALA A 23 -7.31 0.82 -4.82
C ALA A 23 -5.96 1.20 -4.24
N ARG A 24 -5.86 2.35 -3.55
CA ARG A 24 -4.64 2.74 -2.85
C ARG A 24 -4.34 1.79 -1.68
N ALA A 25 -5.35 1.42 -0.89
CA ALA A 25 -5.19 0.54 0.26
C ALA A 25 -4.60 -0.82 -0.15
N VAL A 26 -5.12 -1.46 -1.20
CA VAL A 26 -4.62 -2.78 -1.63
C VAL A 26 -3.19 -2.71 -2.19
N ILE A 27 -2.82 -1.60 -2.85
CA ILE A 27 -1.45 -1.38 -3.32
C ILE A 27 -0.50 -1.19 -2.15
N GLU A 28 -0.89 -0.44 -1.12
CA GLU A 28 -0.08 -0.25 0.09
C GLU A 28 0.09 -1.56 0.89
N GLN A 29 -0.95 -2.41 0.96
CA GLN A 29 -0.83 -3.75 1.53
C GLN A 29 0.20 -4.61 0.77
N ALA A 30 0.10 -4.64 -0.56
CA ALA A 30 1.04 -5.38 -1.41
C ALA A 30 2.48 -4.88 -1.24
N LYS A 31 2.68 -3.55 -1.13
CA LYS A 31 4.00 -2.97 -0.82
C LYS A 31 4.51 -3.47 0.53
N GLY A 32 3.71 -3.40 1.59
CA GLY A 32 4.10 -3.87 2.92
C GLY A 32 4.51 -5.34 2.94
N ALA A 33 3.78 -6.21 2.23
CA ALA A 33 4.13 -7.61 2.09
C ALA A 33 5.46 -7.80 1.36
N LEU A 34 5.69 -7.09 0.25
CA LEU A 34 6.96 -7.16 -0.48
C LEU A 34 8.14 -6.61 0.33
N MET A 35 7.93 -5.54 1.09
CA MET A 35 8.96 -5.01 2.01
C MET A 35 9.40 -6.08 3.02
N LEU A 36 8.43 -6.80 3.62
CA LEU A 36 8.72 -7.86 4.57
C LEU A 36 9.44 -9.05 3.91
N VAL A 37 8.96 -9.51 2.75
CA VAL A 37 9.48 -10.70 2.07
C VAL A 37 10.86 -10.45 1.46
N TYR A 38 11.09 -9.26 0.89
CA TYR A 38 12.33 -8.95 0.15
C TYR A 38 13.32 -8.09 0.94
N GLY A 39 12.95 -7.56 2.11
CA GLY A 39 13.82 -6.69 2.91
C GLY A 39 14.13 -5.34 2.24
N VAL A 40 13.19 -4.83 1.43
CA VAL A 40 13.35 -3.59 0.66
C VAL A 40 12.48 -2.46 1.23
N ASP A 41 12.77 -1.22 0.85
CA ASP A 41 11.92 -0.08 1.20
C ASP A 41 10.63 -0.02 0.35
N ALA A 42 9.76 0.93 0.69
CA ALA A 42 8.46 1.10 0.04
C ALA A 42 8.56 1.52 -1.44
N GLU A 43 9.61 2.25 -1.84
CA GLU A 43 9.81 2.72 -3.22
C GLU A 43 10.26 1.56 -4.11
N GLN A 44 11.20 0.75 -3.62
CA GLN A 44 11.67 -0.46 -4.27
C GLN A 44 10.53 -1.47 -4.42
N ALA A 45 9.75 -1.72 -3.36
CA ALA A 45 8.56 -2.59 -3.42
C ALA A 45 7.54 -2.11 -4.46
N PHE A 46 7.26 -0.80 -4.51
CA PHE A 46 6.34 -0.24 -5.50
C PHE A 46 6.87 -0.36 -6.93
N THR A 47 8.18 -0.19 -7.12
CA THR A 47 8.87 -0.40 -8.40
C THR A 47 8.72 -1.84 -8.88
N MET A 48 8.82 -2.83 -7.99
CA MET A 48 8.59 -4.24 -8.33
C MET A 48 7.16 -4.47 -8.85
N LEU A 49 6.15 -3.96 -8.15
CA LEU A 49 4.75 -4.07 -8.58
C LEU A 49 4.52 -3.40 -9.94
N ARG A 50 5.09 -2.20 -10.16
CA ARG A 50 4.99 -1.48 -11.44
C ARG A 50 5.63 -2.24 -12.58
N ARG A 51 6.86 -2.73 -12.40
CA ARG A 51 7.56 -3.52 -13.43
C ARG A 51 6.78 -4.76 -13.80
N ARG A 52 6.26 -5.49 -12.81
CA ARG A 52 5.45 -6.68 -13.06
C ARG A 52 4.14 -6.34 -13.77
N SER A 53 3.44 -5.29 -13.34
CA SER A 53 2.21 -4.81 -13.95
C SER A 53 2.39 -4.42 -15.42
N GLN A 54 3.48 -3.73 -15.74
CA GLN A 54 3.85 -3.37 -17.11
C GLN A 54 4.19 -4.61 -17.96
N ALA A 55 5.02 -5.51 -17.42
CA ALA A 55 5.45 -6.72 -18.13
C ALA A 55 4.28 -7.67 -18.44
N THR A 56 3.24 -7.70 -17.61
CA THR A 56 2.07 -8.56 -17.82
C THR A 56 0.87 -7.83 -18.43
N ASN A 57 0.97 -6.52 -18.68
CA ASN A 57 -0.15 -5.66 -19.07
C ASN A 57 -1.40 -5.81 -18.17
N VAL A 58 -1.19 -6.03 -16.87
CA VAL A 58 -2.27 -6.14 -15.87
C VAL A 58 -2.34 -4.84 -15.08
N LYS A 59 -3.54 -4.33 -14.83
CA LYS A 59 -3.73 -3.13 -13.99
C LYS A 59 -3.07 -3.33 -12.63
N LEU A 60 -2.23 -2.40 -12.20
CA LEU A 60 -1.45 -2.46 -10.95
C LEU A 60 -2.31 -2.85 -9.73
N ARG A 61 -3.50 -2.27 -9.59
CA ARG A 61 -4.44 -2.60 -8.51
C ARG A 61 -4.90 -4.07 -8.53
N ALA A 62 -5.11 -4.63 -9.71
CA ALA A 62 -5.55 -6.01 -9.88
C ALA A 62 -4.41 -6.98 -9.57
N LEU A 63 -3.19 -6.65 -10.03
CA LEU A 63 -1.99 -7.40 -9.69
C LEU A 63 -1.74 -7.41 -8.18
N ALA A 64 -1.85 -6.25 -7.52
CA ALA A 64 -1.68 -6.13 -6.07
C ALA A 64 -2.75 -6.93 -5.31
N ALA A 65 -4.02 -6.85 -5.74
CA ALA A 65 -5.10 -7.62 -5.14
C ALA A 65 -4.88 -9.13 -5.27
N GLN A 66 -4.47 -9.60 -6.45
CA GLN A 66 -4.16 -11.01 -6.67
C GLN A 66 -2.99 -11.47 -5.80
N LEU A 67 -1.90 -10.68 -5.74
CA LEU A 67 -0.76 -11.00 -4.89
C LEU A 67 -1.19 -11.20 -3.42
N ILE A 68 -1.94 -10.25 -2.86
CA ILE A 68 -2.39 -10.32 -1.47
C ILE A 68 -3.33 -11.50 -1.23
N ALA A 69 -4.22 -11.82 -2.19
CA ALA A 69 -5.13 -12.95 -2.07
C ALA A 69 -4.41 -14.31 -2.04
N GLU A 70 -3.30 -14.43 -2.76
CA GLU A 70 -2.55 -15.69 -2.88
C GLU A 70 -1.53 -15.89 -1.74
N LEU A 71 -1.02 -14.83 -1.10
CA LEU A 71 0.01 -14.93 -0.05
C LEU A 71 -0.32 -15.93 1.08
N PRO A 72 -1.55 -16.00 1.62
CA PRO A 72 -1.88 -16.94 2.69
C PRO A 72 -1.73 -18.42 2.27
N SER A 73 -1.87 -18.74 0.99
CA SER A 73 -1.76 -20.11 0.48
C SER A 73 -0.33 -20.67 0.51
N LEU A 74 0.66 -19.79 0.63
CA LEU A 74 2.08 -20.13 0.54
C LEU A 74 2.69 -20.56 1.89
N ASP A 75 1.91 -20.52 2.98
CA ASP A 75 2.35 -20.84 4.36
C ASP A 75 3.71 -20.22 4.73
N LEU A 76 3.89 -18.95 4.36
CA LEU A 76 5.19 -18.25 4.42
C LEU A 76 5.66 -17.89 5.84
N ALA A 77 4.89 -18.23 6.87
CA ALA A 77 5.10 -17.73 8.23
C ALA A 77 5.50 -18.88 9.17
N PRO A 78 6.80 -19.25 9.22
CA PRO A 78 7.28 -20.22 10.19
C PRO A 78 7.03 -19.70 11.62
N PRO A 79 6.89 -20.60 12.62
CA PRO A 79 6.57 -20.23 14.00
C PRO A 79 7.48 -19.13 14.58
N GLU A 80 8.76 -19.13 14.20
CA GLU A 80 9.75 -18.15 14.66
C GLU A 80 9.46 -16.74 14.13
N LEU A 81 9.01 -16.61 12.88
CA LEU A 81 8.64 -15.31 12.31
C LEU A 81 7.39 -14.78 13.01
N ARG A 82 6.40 -15.64 13.24
CA ARG A 82 5.18 -15.29 13.98
C ARG A 82 5.51 -14.80 15.39
N ALA A 83 6.33 -15.52 16.13
CA ALA A 83 6.76 -15.13 17.48
C ALA A 83 7.49 -13.77 17.49
N LYS A 84 8.35 -13.50 16.50
CA LYS A 84 9.00 -12.18 16.36
C LYS A 84 8.00 -11.06 16.08
N VAL A 85 7.03 -11.29 15.19
CA VAL A 85 5.98 -10.32 14.90
C VAL A 85 5.09 -10.09 16.12
N ASP A 86 4.72 -11.15 16.85
CA ASP A 86 3.93 -11.05 18.08
C ASP A 86 4.67 -10.22 19.14
N TYR A 87 5.98 -10.44 19.30
CA TYR A 87 6.83 -9.62 20.15
C TYR A 87 6.85 -8.15 19.69
N LEU A 88 7.02 -7.89 18.38
CA LEU A 88 6.99 -6.53 17.84
C LEU A 88 5.65 -5.84 18.10
N LEU A 89 4.52 -6.51 17.87
CA LEU A 89 3.18 -5.99 18.19
C LEU A 89 3.04 -5.70 19.68
N HIS A 90 3.60 -6.57 20.52
CA HIS A 90 3.62 -6.37 21.96
C HIS A 90 4.43 -5.14 22.36
N ILE A 91 5.56 -4.81 21.72
CA ILE A 91 6.36 -3.63 22.12
C ILE A 91 6.02 -2.34 21.35
N ALA A 92 5.31 -2.42 20.22
CA ALA A 92 5.05 -1.27 19.34
C ALA A 92 4.21 -0.16 20.01
N HIS A 93 3.49 -0.46 21.07
CA HIS A 93 2.75 0.52 21.87
C HIS A 93 3.60 1.23 22.93
N GLN A 94 4.83 0.75 23.18
CA GLN A 94 5.74 1.36 24.14
C GLN A 94 6.51 2.49 23.46
N PRO A 95 6.59 3.68 24.09
CA PRO A 95 7.41 4.76 23.55
C PRO A 95 8.86 4.28 23.47
N LYS A 96 9.51 4.49 22.31
CA LYS A 96 10.96 4.25 22.19
C LYS A 96 11.65 5.01 23.32
N PRO A 97 12.52 4.37 24.12
CA PRO A 97 13.30 5.10 25.11
C PRO A 97 14.11 6.16 24.36
N ASN A 98 14.02 7.42 24.82
CA ASN A 98 14.81 8.52 24.28
C ASN A 98 16.29 8.15 24.41
N SER A 99 16.98 7.97 23.28
CA SER A 99 18.44 7.93 23.20
C SER A 99 18.99 9.33 23.02
#